data_AF-A0A419H0Q5-F1
#
_entry.id   AF-A0A419H0Q5-F1
#
_cell.length_a   1.000
_cell.length_b   1.000
_cell.length_c   1.000
_cell.angle_alpha   90.00
_cell.angle_beta   90.00
_cell.angle_gamma   90.00
#
_symmetry.space_group_name_H-M   'P 1'
#
loop_
_entity.id
_entity.type
_entity.pdbx_description
1 polymer ?
#
loop_
_entity_poly.entity_id
_entity_poly.type
_entity_poly.pdbx_seq_one_letter_code
_entity_poly.pdbx_strand_id
1 'polypeptide(L)'
;MSYFSRKIPFLLFLFLIGLTINLQAQTLREKIGQMIWASFSGSRLHDTTKVDLQKRNLGGIILFAGNIKNPTQVKLLNDTIKMFSKTQPFIAVDQEGGRIARLSASNGYKATNSAYRLGVIGREDSTRKTAAMMAKWLRDGGFNIDLAPVADVNVNPASPAIGKLERSFSKNPDSVYYHTKWFIDEFNKQKILTSLKHFPGHGSAVSDSHLGFTDITNTWSEAELIPYKSLIANNFNGMVMLGHLFNKNLDPVYPASLSKSVVTNLLRNQLGFKSVTVTDGMSMQAITNNYGFEESIEFAVNAGVDILLYEYNLKNNKSLVRQIIDIIEQKINQGKIPVSRIDESYNRIIELKKKYGIINNTSDLAEENIPGEFSLSQNYPNPFNPETTISYKLQAASNISLKVYDVLGREIATLVDEYKQAGDYNITFNARHLERSREISSGVYFYRLVTPTNSITKKMVLVK
;
A
#
# COMPACT_ATOMS: atom_id res chain seq x y z
N MET A 1 -54.41 -55.48 21.73
CA MET A 1 -54.15 -54.16 22.35
C MET A 1 -52.73 -53.75 22.00
N SER A 2 -52.55 -52.53 21.47
CA SER A 2 -51.32 -51.80 21.09
C SER A 2 -50.33 -52.50 20.13
N TYR A 3 -50.24 -52.15 18.85
CA TYR A 3 -49.59 -50.94 18.27
C TYR A 3 -48.23 -50.60 18.89
N PHE A 4 -47.15 -50.84 18.15
CA PHE A 4 -46.14 -49.80 17.85
C PHE A 4 -45.23 -50.28 16.70
N SER A 5 -45.43 -49.70 15.52
CA SER A 5 -44.50 -49.81 14.39
C SER A 5 -43.33 -48.84 14.61
N ARG A 6 -42.10 -49.35 14.56
CA ARG A 6 -40.90 -48.50 14.46
C ARG A 6 -40.56 -48.29 12.99
N LYS A 7 -40.86 -47.08 12.52
CA LYS A 7 -40.36 -46.55 11.25
C LYS A 7 -38.84 -46.40 11.34
N ILE A 8 -38.12 -46.97 10.38
CA ILE A 8 -36.72 -46.69 10.10
C ILE A 8 -36.69 -45.43 9.23
N PRO A 9 -36.03 -44.33 9.61
CA PRO A 9 -35.79 -43.23 8.68
C PRO A 9 -34.54 -43.55 7.85
N PHE A 10 -34.76 -43.60 6.55
CA PHE A 10 -33.76 -43.64 5.50
C PHE A 10 -32.96 -42.32 5.55
N LEU A 11 -31.71 -42.34 6.01
CA LEU A 11 -30.84 -41.18 5.95
C LEU A 11 -30.28 -41.08 4.52
N LEU A 12 -30.79 -40.14 3.72
CA LEU A 12 -30.19 -39.74 2.46
C LEU A 12 -28.80 -39.12 2.74
N PHE A 13 -27.75 -39.80 2.29
CA PHE A 13 -26.40 -39.24 2.24
C PHE A 13 -26.34 -38.27 1.04
N LEU A 14 -26.58 -36.98 1.26
CA LEU A 14 -26.32 -35.94 0.27
C LEU A 14 -24.81 -35.71 0.20
N PHE A 15 -24.18 -36.19 -0.87
CA PHE A 15 -22.80 -35.88 -1.23
C PHE A 15 -22.74 -34.42 -1.70
N LEU A 16 -22.55 -33.49 -0.76
CA LEU A 16 -22.18 -32.11 -1.07
C LEU A 16 -20.71 -32.10 -1.48
N ILE A 17 -20.47 -32.24 -2.79
CA ILE A 17 -19.20 -31.87 -3.41
C ILE A 17 -19.10 -30.35 -3.23
N GLY A 18 -18.41 -29.93 -2.17
CA GLY A 18 -18.02 -28.54 -2.00
C GLY A 18 -17.13 -28.15 -3.19
N LEU A 19 -17.66 -27.33 -4.09
CA LEU A 19 -16.82 -26.51 -4.94
C LEU A 19 -16.02 -25.60 -4.02
N THR A 20 -14.78 -26.00 -3.73
CA THR A 20 -13.80 -25.09 -3.15
C THR A 20 -13.56 -23.98 -4.15
N ILE A 21 -14.20 -22.83 -3.91
CA ILE A 21 -13.83 -21.57 -4.54
C ILE A 21 -12.37 -21.36 -4.17
N ASN A 22 -11.49 -21.42 -5.17
CA ASN A 22 -10.06 -21.24 -5.02
C ASN A 22 -9.80 -19.75 -4.78
N LEU A 23 -10.03 -19.27 -3.54
CA LEU A 23 -9.42 -18.05 -3.02
C LEU A 23 -7.92 -18.29 -3.11
N GLN A 24 -7.28 -17.76 -4.15
CA GLN A 24 -5.86 -17.98 -4.36
C GLN A 24 -5.10 -17.46 -3.14
N ALA A 25 -4.65 -18.36 -2.27
CA ALA A 25 -3.90 -18.01 -1.08
C ALA A 25 -2.67 -17.20 -1.51
N GLN A 26 -2.49 -16.03 -0.91
CA GLN A 26 -1.34 -15.17 -1.21
C GLN A 26 -0.06 -15.95 -0.93
N THR A 27 0.83 -15.95 -1.92
CA THR A 27 2.12 -16.65 -1.81
C THR A 27 2.98 -15.99 -0.73
N LEU A 28 3.90 -16.75 -0.13
CA LEU A 28 4.84 -16.22 0.86
C LEU A 28 5.57 -14.98 0.34
N ARG A 29 6.03 -15.01 -0.91
CA ARG A 29 6.74 -13.91 -1.55
C ARG A 29 5.87 -12.65 -1.71
N GLU A 30 4.58 -12.80 -1.95
CA GLU A 30 3.64 -11.68 -2.01
C GLU A 30 3.38 -11.07 -0.63
N LYS A 31 3.37 -11.88 0.43
CA LYS A 31 3.28 -11.40 1.81
C LYS A 31 4.54 -10.61 2.20
N ILE A 32 5.72 -11.13 1.86
CA ILE A 32 6.99 -10.42 2.06
C ILE A 32 7.01 -9.11 1.27
N GLY A 33 6.52 -9.11 0.02
CA GLY A 33 6.40 -7.89 -0.80
C GLY A 33 5.63 -6.77 -0.10
N GLN A 34 4.56 -7.10 0.64
CA GLN A 34 3.78 -6.11 1.40
C GLN A 34 4.52 -5.50 2.59
N MET A 35 5.57 -6.15 3.08
CA MET A 35 6.43 -5.65 4.17
C MET A 35 7.51 -4.69 3.68
N ILE A 36 7.60 -4.40 2.37
CA ILE A 36 8.69 -3.59 1.82
C ILE A 36 8.12 -2.28 1.29
N TRP A 37 8.74 -1.18 1.71
CA TRP A 37 8.54 0.14 1.12
C TRP A 37 9.83 0.60 0.45
N ALA A 38 9.71 1.14 -0.75
CA ALA A 38 10.85 1.64 -1.50
C ALA A 38 10.52 2.98 -2.18
N SER A 39 11.54 3.80 -2.40
CA SER A 39 11.44 5.00 -3.23
C SER A 39 12.15 4.82 -4.58
N PHE A 40 12.00 5.79 -5.47
CA PHE A 40 12.70 5.86 -6.75
C PHE A 40 13.09 7.32 -7.05
N SER A 41 14.03 7.52 -7.97
CA SER A 41 14.48 8.86 -8.35
C SER A 41 13.58 9.50 -9.41
N GLY A 42 13.48 10.83 -9.41
CA GLY A 42 12.74 11.58 -10.42
C GLY A 42 11.21 11.55 -10.26
N SER A 43 10.50 12.21 -11.17
CA SER A 43 9.05 12.49 -11.03
C SER A 43 8.13 11.51 -11.78
N ARG A 44 8.68 10.37 -12.25
CA ARG A 44 7.95 9.34 -13.01
C ARG A 44 8.41 7.95 -12.58
N LEU A 45 7.52 6.97 -12.71
CA LEU A 45 7.83 5.58 -12.39
C LEU A 45 8.81 4.98 -13.40
N HIS A 46 9.84 4.33 -12.86
CA HIS A 46 10.78 3.49 -13.60
C HIS A 46 10.22 2.08 -13.79
N ASP A 47 10.68 1.38 -14.82
CA ASP A 47 10.17 0.05 -15.16
C ASP A 47 10.43 -0.97 -14.04
N THR A 48 11.56 -0.88 -13.34
CA THR A 48 11.84 -1.72 -12.15
C THR A 48 10.75 -1.59 -11.10
N THR A 49 10.36 -0.35 -10.76
CA THR A 49 9.30 -0.10 -9.76
C THR A 49 7.93 -0.56 -10.24
N LYS A 50 7.61 -0.41 -11.54
CA LYS A 50 6.37 -0.96 -12.11
C LYS A 50 6.31 -2.48 -11.95
N VAL A 51 7.41 -3.18 -12.25
CA VAL A 51 7.51 -4.63 -12.07
C VAL A 51 7.39 -5.01 -10.59
N ASP A 52 7.99 -4.25 -9.67
CA ASP A 52 7.86 -4.47 -8.23
C ASP A 52 6.41 -4.36 -7.75
N LEU A 53 5.69 -3.32 -8.20
CA LEU A 53 4.27 -3.12 -7.90
C LEU A 53 3.38 -4.24 -8.47
N GLN A 54 3.62 -4.66 -9.72
CA GLN A 54 2.78 -5.64 -10.42
C GLN A 54 3.08 -7.10 -10.04
N LYS A 55 4.35 -7.45 -9.93
CA LYS A 55 4.81 -8.86 -9.87
C LYS A 55 5.37 -9.24 -8.52
N ARG A 56 5.86 -8.28 -7.73
CA ARG A 56 6.46 -8.53 -6.41
C ARG A 56 5.58 -8.03 -5.27
N ASN A 57 4.38 -7.54 -5.60
CA ASN A 57 3.38 -7.08 -4.65
C ASN A 57 3.95 -6.07 -3.65
N LEU A 58 4.69 -5.07 -4.15
CA LEU A 58 5.32 -4.04 -3.32
C LEU A 58 4.30 -3.35 -2.40
N GLY A 59 4.59 -3.32 -1.10
CA GLY A 59 3.67 -2.88 -0.05
C GLY A 59 3.45 -1.39 0.02
N GLY A 60 4.47 -0.60 -0.31
CA GLY A 60 4.41 0.85 -0.27
C GLY A 60 5.49 1.57 -1.07
N ILE A 61 5.21 2.82 -1.37
CA ILE A 61 6.13 3.77 -1.98
C ILE A 61 6.19 5.02 -1.12
N ILE A 62 7.39 5.48 -0.78
CA ILE A 62 7.62 6.79 -0.18
C ILE A 62 8.12 7.77 -1.24
N LEU A 63 7.52 8.95 -1.30
CA LEU A 63 7.91 10.03 -2.21
C LEU A 63 8.69 11.11 -1.46
N PHE A 64 9.82 11.53 -2.04
CA PHE A 64 10.67 12.61 -1.58
C PHE A 64 10.58 13.83 -2.51
N ALA A 65 11.32 14.90 -2.18
CA ALA A 65 11.32 16.17 -2.91
C ALA A 65 11.62 15.99 -4.42
N GLY A 66 12.49 15.04 -4.78
CA GLY A 66 12.81 14.74 -6.18
C GLY A 66 11.61 14.24 -7.01
N ASN A 67 10.60 13.65 -6.34
CA ASN A 67 9.41 13.09 -6.97
C ASN A 67 8.28 14.11 -7.15
N ILE A 68 8.34 15.25 -6.45
CA ILE A 68 7.22 16.17 -6.25
C ILE A 68 7.52 17.52 -6.92
N LYS A 69 6.87 17.80 -8.06
CA LYS A 69 7.09 19.01 -8.86
C LYS A 69 5.95 20.03 -8.75
N ASN A 70 4.71 19.57 -8.79
CA ASN A 70 3.51 20.39 -8.61
C ASN A 70 2.29 19.50 -8.32
N PRO A 71 1.13 20.06 -7.88
CA PRO A 71 -0.03 19.25 -7.51
C PRO A 71 -0.54 18.31 -8.61
N THR A 72 -0.63 18.78 -9.86
CA THR A 72 -1.11 17.99 -11.01
C THR A 72 -0.19 16.79 -11.28
N GLN A 73 1.13 17.01 -11.30
CA GLN A 73 2.10 15.95 -11.54
C GLN A 73 2.09 14.90 -10.44
N VAL A 74 1.98 15.33 -9.17
CA VAL A 74 1.96 14.40 -8.02
C VAL A 74 0.72 13.53 -8.04
N LYS A 75 -0.45 14.10 -8.35
CA LYS A 75 -1.68 13.33 -8.50
C LYS A 75 -1.55 12.28 -9.60
N LEU A 76 -1.05 12.67 -10.77
CA LEU A 76 -0.82 11.73 -11.88
C LEU A 76 0.17 10.62 -11.50
N LEU A 77 1.26 10.96 -10.81
CA LEU A 77 2.24 9.98 -10.35
C LEU A 77 1.60 8.96 -9.40
N ASN A 78 0.84 9.43 -8.41
CA ASN A 78 0.18 8.58 -7.43
C ASN A 78 -0.92 7.71 -8.07
N ASP A 79 -1.68 8.23 -9.04
CA ASP A 79 -2.64 7.44 -9.81
C ASP A 79 -1.95 6.35 -10.64
N THR A 80 -0.80 6.69 -11.24
CA THR A 80 0.02 5.73 -11.99
C THR A 80 0.53 4.62 -11.05
N ILE A 81 1.01 4.95 -9.86
CA ILE A 81 1.41 3.95 -8.85
C ILE A 81 0.25 2.98 -8.58
N LYS A 82 -0.95 3.49 -8.32
CA LYS A 82 -2.14 2.67 -8.04
C LYS A 82 -2.51 1.76 -9.20
N MET A 83 -2.39 2.25 -10.44
CA MET A 83 -2.68 1.49 -11.67
C MET A 83 -1.74 0.29 -11.87
N PHE A 84 -0.45 0.44 -11.57
CA PHE A 84 0.52 -0.65 -11.69
C PHE A 84 0.52 -1.59 -10.48
N SER A 85 -0.32 -1.38 -9.47
CA SER A 85 -0.24 -2.14 -8.23
C SER A 85 -1.14 -3.37 -8.24
N LYS A 86 -0.57 -4.54 -7.91
CA LYS A 86 -1.37 -5.76 -7.70
C LYS A 86 -2.30 -5.63 -6.48
N THR A 87 -1.75 -5.16 -5.37
CA THR A 87 -2.49 -4.77 -4.16
C THR A 87 -2.24 -3.29 -3.95
N GLN A 88 -3.27 -2.48 -3.68
CA GLN A 88 -3.09 -1.03 -3.50
C GLN A 88 -2.02 -0.76 -2.41
N PRO A 89 -0.95 0.01 -2.74
CA PRO A 89 0.17 0.22 -1.85
C PRO A 89 -0.14 1.36 -0.90
N PHE A 90 0.64 1.44 0.18
CA PHE A 90 0.79 2.73 0.85
C PHE A 90 1.56 3.68 -0.07
N ILE A 91 1.10 4.92 -0.17
CA ILE A 91 1.75 6.00 -0.91
C ILE A 91 2.01 7.10 0.10
N ALA A 92 3.26 7.17 0.54
CA ALA A 92 3.73 7.91 1.67
C ALA A 92 4.51 9.16 1.28
N VAL A 93 4.53 10.12 2.19
CA VAL A 93 5.37 11.32 2.14
C VAL A 93 5.71 11.75 3.56
N ASP A 94 6.78 12.52 3.74
CA ASP A 94 7.07 13.25 4.98
C ASP A 94 6.53 14.68 4.89
N GLN A 95 5.28 14.90 5.30
CA GLN A 95 4.65 16.23 5.32
C GLN A 95 4.47 16.73 6.76
N GLU A 96 5.58 16.87 7.49
CA GLU A 96 5.57 17.35 8.88
C GLU A 96 5.17 18.84 9.00
N GLY A 97 5.54 19.61 7.98
CA GLY A 97 5.46 21.07 7.98
C GLY A 97 6.82 21.73 8.22
N GLY A 98 6.86 23.06 8.15
CA GLY A 98 8.10 23.83 8.32
C GLY A 98 9.20 23.38 7.34
N ARG A 99 10.37 23.02 7.86
CA ARG A 99 11.54 22.62 7.07
C ARG A 99 11.41 21.22 6.45
N ILE A 100 10.57 20.35 7.01
CA ILE A 100 10.35 18.98 6.54
C ILE A 100 8.99 18.88 5.86
N ALA A 101 8.72 19.82 4.96
CA ALA A 101 7.56 19.81 4.09
C ALA A 101 8.00 19.44 2.67
N ARG A 102 7.51 18.32 2.13
CA ARG A 102 7.75 17.95 0.72
C ARG A 102 6.78 18.67 -0.22
N LEU A 103 5.54 18.89 0.22
CA LEU A 103 4.55 19.76 -0.42
C LEU A 103 4.70 21.14 0.20
N SER A 104 5.28 22.07 -0.55
CA SER A 104 5.70 23.39 -0.06
C SER A 104 5.47 24.49 -1.10
N ALA A 105 5.80 25.73 -0.73
CA ALA A 105 5.70 26.88 -1.63
C ALA A 105 6.50 26.71 -2.94
N SER A 106 7.63 26.00 -2.90
CA SER A 106 8.49 25.80 -4.08
C SER A 106 7.87 24.90 -5.15
N ASN A 107 6.83 24.13 -4.82
CA ASN A 107 6.13 23.24 -5.74
C ASN A 107 4.61 23.43 -5.72
N GLY A 108 4.15 24.67 -5.48
CA GLY A 108 2.77 25.09 -5.71
C GLY A 108 1.79 24.89 -4.54
N TYR A 109 2.29 24.62 -3.33
CA TYR A 109 1.48 24.57 -2.10
C TYR A 109 1.69 25.83 -1.26
N LYS A 110 0.97 25.96 -0.13
CA LYS A 110 1.21 27.06 0.82
C LYS A 110 2.34 26.71 1.78
N ALA A 111 3.00 27.72 2.35
CA ALA A 111 3.90 27.50 3.46
C ALA A 111 3.14 26.97 4.68
N THR A 112 3.80 26.12 5.47
CA THR A 112 3.26 25.49 6.68
C THR A 112 4.09 25.91 7.88
N ASN A 113 3.46 25.98 9.06
CA ASN A 113 4.20 26.17 10.31
C ASN A 113 5.02 24.92 10.63
N SER A 114 6.17 25.11 11.28
CA SER A 114 6.90 24.01 11.93
C SER A 114 6.12 23.52 13.16
N ALA A 115 6.38 22.28 13.59
CA ALA A 115 5.79 21.74 14.81
C ALA A 115 6.15 22.61 16.03
N TYR A 116 7.42 23.04 16.14
CA TYR A 116 7.85 23.95 17.19
C TYR A 116 7.06 25.25 17.18
N ARG A 117 6.84 25.86 16.01
CA ARG A 117 6.04 27.09 15.91
C ARG A 117 4.61 26.89 16.38
N LEU A 118 3.99 25.75 16.03
CA LEU A 118 2.64 25.40 16.50
C LEU A 118 2.61 25.21 18.02
N GLY A 119 3.62 24.57 18.60
CA GLY A 119 3.74 24.41 20.05
C GLY A 119 4.00 25.72 20.81
N VAL A 120 4.78 26.64 20.24
CA VAL A 120 4.96 28.00 20.78
C VAL A 120 3.65 28.79 20.76
N ILE A 121 2.85 28.64 19.71
CA ILE A 121 1.50 29.22 19.67
C ILE A 121 0.61 28.58 20.74
N GLY A 122 0.76 27.27 20.98
CA GLY A 122 0.15 26.55 22.10
C GLY A 122 -1.38 26.46 22.03
N ARG A 123 -1.96 26.61 20.84
CA ARG A 123 -3.42 26.59 20.63
C ARG A 123 -3.85 25.47 19.68
N GLU A 124 -4.94 24.79 20.07
CA GLU A 124 -5.57 23.71 19.30
C GLU A 124 -5.95 24.15 17.88
N ASP A 125 -6.57 25.32 17.75
CA ASP A 125 -7.07 25.86 16.48
C ASP A 125 -5.96 26.00 15.43
N SER A 126 -4.78 26.48 15.82
CA SER A 126 -3.63 26.65 14.92
C SER A 126 -3.12 25.31 14.40
N THR A 127 -3.03 24.31 15.27
CA THR A 127 -2.56 22.96 14.91
C THR A 127 -3.56 22.26 14.01
N ARG A 128 -4.84 22.27 14.38
CA ARG A 128 -5.91 21.68 13.55
C ARG A 128 -6.00 22.33 12.19
N LYS A 129 -5.92 23.66 12.11
CA LYS A 129 -5.97 24.38 10.83
C LYS A 129 -4.81 23.99 9.91
N THR A 130 -3.58 23.91 10.45
CA THR A 130 -2.41 23.48 9.68
C THR A 130 -2.54 22.01 9.27
N ALA A 131 -2.93 21.12 10.17
CA ALA A 131 -3.10 19.70 9.90
C ALA A 131 -4.20 19.42 8.87
N ALA A 132 -5.37 20.04 9.00
CA ALA A 132 -6.48 19.88 8.05
C ALA A 132 -6.11 20.32 6.62
N MET A 133 -5.33 21.40 6.50
CA MET A 133 -4.81 21.86 5.21
C MET A 133 -3.85 20.83 4.58
N MET A 134 -2.89 20.31 5.35
CA MET A 134 -1.94 19.32 4.86
C MET A 134 -2.61 17.99 4.51
N ALA A 135 -3.51 17.50 5.38
CA ALA A 135 -4.29 16.29 5.14
C ALA A 135 -5.12 16.39 3.85
N LYS A 136 -5.73 17.56 3.59
CA LYS A 136 -6.46 17.83 2.33
C LYS A 136 -5.53 17.76 1.12
N TRP A 137 -4.34 18.36 1.19
CA TRP A 137 -3.37 18.26 0.08
C TRP A 137 -2.94 16.84 -0.20
N LEU A 138 -2.70 16.04 0.84
CA LEU A 138 -2.28 14.64 0.68
C LEU A 138 -3.39 13.82 0.02
N ARG A 139 -4.63 13.96 0.49
CA ARG A 139 -5.80 13.32 -0.11
C ARG A 139 -5.98 13.72 -1.58
N ASP A 140 -5.93 15.02 -1.88
CA ASP A 140 -6.10 15.54 -3.24
C ASP A 140 -4.94 15.10 -4.16
N GLY A 141 -3.73 14.99 -3.63
CA GLY A 141 -2.55 14.46 -4.31
C GLY A 141 -2.54 12.94 -4.45
N GLY A 142 -3.51 12.23 -3.86
CA GLY A 142 -3.63 10.77 -3.96
C GLY A 142 -2.74 9.97 -3.00
N PHE A 143 -2.09 10.61 -2.04
CA PHE A 143 -1.41 9.94 -0.91
C PHE A 143 -2.45 9.29 0.00
N ASN A 144 -2.03 8.28 0.76
CA ASN A 144 -2.87 7.62 1.75
C ASN A 144 -2.20 7.48 3.13
N ILE A 145 -0.94 7.88 3.26
CA ILE A 145 -0.24 7.99 4.53
C ILE A 145 0.70 9.19 4.54
N ASP A 146 0.78 9.83 5.70
CA ASP A 146 1.81 10.79 6.05
C ASP A 146 2.71 10.19 7.13
N LEU A 147 4.02 10.32 6.96
CA LEU A 147 4.99 9.94 7.98
C LEU A 147 5.14 11.10 8.98
N ALA A 148 4.02 11.49 9.59
CA ALA A 148 3.88 12.55 10.57
C ALA A 148 2.65 12.21 11.46
N PRO A 149 2.50 12.79 12.66
CA PRO A 149 3.35 13.82 13.26
C PRO A 149 4.59 13.27 13.99
N VAL A 150 5.58 14.14 14.19
CA VAL A 150 6.71 13.87 15.10
C VAL A 150 6.22 13.95 16.54
N ALA A 151 6.44 12.87 17.29
CA ALA A 151 6.06 12.71 18.69
C ALA A 151 7.26 12.77 19.64
N ASP A 152 8.45 13.06 19.13
CA ASP A 152 9.64 13.32 19.94
C ASP A 152 9.44 14.54 20.84
N VAL A 153 9.89 14.45 22.09
CA VAL A 153 9.87 15.56 23.05
C VAL A 153 11.15 16.38 22.91
N ASN A 154 11.07 17.70 22.74
CA ASN A 154 12.22 18.58 22.50
C ASN A 154 13.11 18.78 23.75
N VAL A 155 13.63 17.70 24.31
CA VAL A 155 14.49 17.69 25.51
C VAL A 155 15.80 18.43 25.24
N ASN A 156 16.41 18.19 24.08
CA ASN A 156 17.59 18.92 23.60
C ASN A 156 17.22 19.82 22.40
N PRO A 157 17.03 21.14 22.60
CA PRO A 157 16.77 22.06 21.48
C PRO A 157 17.88 22.12 20.43
N ALA A 158 19.11 21.73 20.79
CA ALA A 158 20.24 21.65 19.86
C ALA A 158 20.34 20.29 19.14
N SER A 159 19.44 19.34 19.44
CA SER A 159 19.35 18.04 18.76
C SER A 159 19.35 18.24 17.24
N PRO A 160 20.33 17.67 16.51
CA PRO A 160 20.48 17.95 15.08
C PRO A 160 19.27 17.53 14.26
N ALA A 161 18.71 16.36 14.57
CA ALA A 161 17.60 15.78 13.82
C ALA A 161 16.23 16.34 14.23
N ILE A 162 16.04 16.81 15.47
CA ILE A 162 14.73 17.21 16.01
C ILE A 162 14.67 18.71 16.32
N GLY A 163 15.41 19.14 17.34
CA GLY A 163 15.34 20.49 17.89
C GLY A 163 15.77 21.57 16.90
N LYS A 164 16.96 21.42 16.29
CA LYS A 164 17.50 22.39 15.30
C LYS A 164 16.62 22.56 14.06
N LEU A 165 15.85 21.53 13.72
CA LEU A 165 14.96 21.52 12.56
C LEU A 165 13.52 21.90 12.91
N GLU A 166 13.25 22.25 14.17
CA GLU A 166 11.93 22.68 14.67
C GLU A 166 10.83 21.60 14.51
N ARG A 167 11.22 20.33 14.56
CA ARG A 167 10.33 19.19 14.27
C ARG A 167 9.49 18.72 15.44
N SER A 168 9.88 19.06 16.67
CA SER A 168 9.09 18.75 17.87
C SER A 168 8.23 19.93 18.30
N PHE A 169 7.01 19.65 18.75
CA PHE A 169 6.09 20.66 19.25
C PHE A 169 6.58 21.35 20.52
N SER A 170 7.15 20.61 21.46
CA SER A 170 7.45 21.14 22.79
C SER A 170 8.45 20.30 23.55
N LYS A 171 9.09 20.91 24.56
CA LYS A 171 9.85 20.19 25.59
C LYS A 171 8.95 19.56 26.66
N ASN A 172 7.67 19.96 26.73
CA ASN A 172 6.68 19.36 27.63
C ASN A 172 6.00 18.18 26.91
N PRO A 173 6.13 16.93 27.42
CA PRO A 173 5.50 15.76 26.82
C PRO A 173 3.98 15.84 26.64
N ASP A 174 3.26 16.47 27.58
CA ASP A 174 1.79 16.61 27.48
C ASP A 174 1.39 17.52 26.33
N SER A 175 2.16 18.59 26.11
CA SER A 175 1.96 19.48 24.96
C SER A 175 2.19 18.72 23.65
N VAL A 176 3.24 17.89 23.58
CA VAL A 176 3.48 17.02 22.40
C VAL A 176 2.30 16.06 22.19
N TYR A 177 1.78 15.43 23.25
CA TYR A 177 0.58 14.59 23.17
C TYR A 177 -0.63 15.31 22.58
N TYR A 178 -0.98 16.51 23.07
CA TYR A 178 -2.14 17.23 22.56
C TYR A 178 -1.98 17.67 21.11
N HIS A 179 -0.82 18.22 20.74
CA HIS A 179 -0.56 18.65 19.37
C HIS A 179 -0.55 17.47 18.38
N THR A 180 0.09 16.36 18.74
CA THR A 180 0.08 15.14 17.92
C THR A 180 -1.33 14.58 17.77
N LYS A 181 -2.12 14.53 18.85
CA LYS A 181 -3.53 14.13 18.81
C LYS A 181 -4.35 14.99 17.85
N TRP A 182 -4.27 16.32 17.97
CA TRP A 182 -5.02 17.23 17.09
C TRP A 182 -4.64 17.07 15.63
N PHE A 183 -3.34 16.88 15.35
CA PHE A 183 -2.85 16.59 14.01
C PHE A 183 -3.46 15.30 13.46
N ILE A 184 -3.37 14.21 14.22
CA ILE A 184 -3.90 12.90 13.84
C ILE A 184 -5.40 12.95 13.59
N ASP A 185 -6.16 13.64 14.45
CA ASP A 185 -7.61 13.77 14.32
C ASP A 185 -8.00 14.41 12.96
N GLU A 186 -7.29 15.45 12.51
CA GLU A 186 -7.58 16.08 11.21
C GLU A 186 -7.18 15.22 10.01
N PHE A 187 -6.08 14.45 10.12
CA PHE A 187 -5.67 13.51 9.09
C PHE A 187 -6.66 12.35 8.94
N ASN A 188 -7.17 11.83 10.06
CA ASN A 188 -8.20 10.80 10.08
C ASN A 188 -9.50 11.25 9.39
N LYS A 189 -9.91 12.52 9.54
CA LYS A 189 -11.07 13.08 8.81
C LYS A 189 -10.91 13.01 7.29
N GLN A 190 -9.67 13.01 6.80
CA GLN A 190 -9.34 12.90 5.38
C GLN A 190 -9.01 11.47 4.94
N LYS A 191 -9.14 10.48 5.84
CA LYS A 191 -8.71 9.09 5.64
C LYS A 191 -7.23 8.97 5.25
N ILE A 192 -6.39 9.86 5.76
CA ILE A 192 -4.93 9.77 5.61
C ILE A 192 -4.36 9.16 6.88
N LEU A 193 -3.64 8.05 6.72
CA LEU A 193 -2.90 7.43 7.81
C LEU A 193 -1.79 8.36 8.32
N THR A 194 -1.45 8.22 9.59
CA THR A 194 -0.35 8.94 10.24
C THR A 194 0.64 7.96 10.83
N SER A 195 1.89 8.40 11.02
CA SER A 195 2.93 7.62 11.68
C SER A 195 3.61 8.45 12.76
N LEU A 196 3.54 7.98 14.01
CA LEU A 196 4.27 8.59 15.11
C LEU A 196 5.76 8.28 14.98
N LYS A 197 6.62 9.28 15.15
CA LYS A 197 8.07 9.13 15.01
C LYS A 197 8.88 10.04 15.93
N HIS A 198 10.06 9.64 16.39
CA HIS A 198 10.80 8.39 16.06
C HIS A 198 10.94 7.56 17.34
N PHE A 199 10.21 6.45 17.42
CA PHE A 199 10.17 5.65 18.66
C PHE A 199 11.56 5.04 18.95
N PRO A 200 12.06 5.04 20.21
CA PRO A 200 11.39 5.39 21.47
C PRO A 200 11.52 6.87 21.94
N GLY A 201 11.91 7.78 21.05
CA GLY A 201 12.11 9.20 21.36
C GLY A 201 13.51 9.66 20.97
N HIS A 202 13.59 10.56 19.99
CA HIS A 202 14.84 11.08 19.42
C HIS A 202 15.22 12.46 20.01
N GLY A 203 14.34 13.10 20.76
CA GLY A 203 14.45 14.54 21.02
C GLY A 203 15.53 14.93 22.02
N SER A 204 16.12 13.98 22.75
CA SER A 204 17.29 14.17 23.60
C SER A 204 18.64 13.99 22.91
N ALA A 205 18.65 13.52 21.67
CA ALA A 205 19.88 13.21 20.93
C ALA A 205 20.85 14.40 20.83
N VAL A 206 22.15 14.12 20.95
CA VAL A 206 23.23 15.14 20.84
C VAL A 206 24.00 15.06 19.52
N SER A 207 23.98 13.89 18.86
CA SER A 207 24.62 13.66 17.55
C SER A 207 23.58 13.41 16.46
N ASP A 208 24.00 13.60 15.22
CA ASP A 208 23.18 13.33 14.04
C ASP A 208 23.37 11.88 13.58
N SER A 209 22.27 11.15 13.35
CA SER A 209 22.22 9.77 12.85
C SER A 209 22.85 9.58 11.47
N HIS A 210 23.14 10.66 10.75
CA HIS A 210 23.80 10.59 9.44
C HIS A 210 25.29 10.22 9.50
N LEU A 211 25.90 10.15 10.70
CA LEU A 211 27.32 9.80 10.91
C LEU A 211 27.56 8.47 11.66
N GLY A 212 26.49 7.78 12.05
CA GLY A 212 26.47 6.59 12.91
C GLY A 212 25.08 6.43 13.55
N PHE A 213 24.82 5.38 14.33
CA PHE A 213 23.56 5.36 15.09
C PHE A 213 23.59 6.46 16.17
N THR A 214 22.45 7.08 16.44
CA THR A 214 22.36 8.10 17.48
C THR A 214 22.33 7.41 18.84
N ASP A 215 23.42 7.52 19.60
CA ASP A 215 23.46 7.04 20.99
C ASP A 215 22.75 8.05 21.90
N ILE A 216 21.65 7.60 22.50
CA ILE A 216 20.84 8.37 23.44
C ILE A 216 20.88 7.79 24.85
N THR A 217 21.82 6.87 25.13
CA THR A 217 21.92 6.13 26.40
C THR A 217 21.88 7.03 27.64
N ASN A 218 22.62 8.13 27.61
CA ASN A 218 22.78 9.04 28.75
C ASN A 218 21.86 10.27 28.69
N THR A 219 21.14 10.46 27.58
CA THR A 219 20.33 11.66 27.34
C THR A 219 18.84 11.37 27.37
N TRP A 220 18.46 10.14 26.99
CA TRP A 220 17.07 9.71 26.93
C TRP A 220 16.51 9.44 28.32
N SER A 221 15.20 9.71 28.47
CA SER A 221 14.44 9.36 29.66
C SER A 221 13.06 8.83 29.29
N GLU A 222 12.41 8.10 30.19
CA GLU A 222 11.07 7.58 29.97
C GLU A 222 10.02 8.68 29.68
N ALA A 223 10.30 9.93 30.03
CA ALA A 223 9.42 11.05 29.70
C ALA A 223 9.21 11.22 28.18
N GLU A 224 10.17 10.77 27.36
CA GLU A 224 10.02 10.78 25.89
C GLU A 224 9.00 9.74 25.38
N LEU A 225 8.64 8.75 26.20
CA LEU A 225 7.59 7.77 25.89
C LEU A 225 6.19 8.30 26.19
N ILE A 226 6.04 9.38 26.95
CA ILE A 226 4.72 9.87 27.39
C ILE A 226 3.78 10.13 26.20
N PRO A 227 4.18 10.81 25.10
CA PRO A 227 3.27 11.01 23.96
C PRO A 227 2.80 9.69 23.34
N TYR A 228 3.71 8.72 23.18
CA TYR A 228 3.38 7.39 22.67
C TYR A 228 2.44 6.63 23.60
N LYS A 229 2.77 6.56 24.89
CA LYS A 229 1.97 5.87 25.92
C LYS A 229 0.56 6.45 25.96
N SER A 230 0.43 7.77 25.99
CA SER A 230 -0.85 8.45 26.05
C SER A 230 -1.67 8.25 24.77
N LEU A 231 -1.06 8.33 23.58
CA LEU A 231 -1.78 8.08 22.31
C LEU A 231 -2.22 6.63 22.17
N ILE A 232 -1.36 5.66 22.48
CA ILE A 232 -1.67 4.23 22.39
C ILE A 232 -2.77 3.85 23.40
N ALA A 233 -2.70 4.35 24.63
CA ALA A 233 -3.76 4.17 25.63
C ALA A 233 -5.11 4.77 25.20
N ASN A 234 -5.08 5.79 24.32
CA ASN A 234 -6.26 6.39 23.70
C ASN A 234 -6.58 5.81 22.32
N ASN A 235 -6.27 4.51 22.10
CA ASN A 235 -6.62 3.75 20.89
C ASN A 235 -6.03 4.30 19.59
N PHE A 236 -4.83 4.90 19.63
CA PHE A 236 -4.11 5.25 18.42
C PHE A 236 -3.95 4.04 17.49
N ASN A 237 -4.31 4.22 16.23
CA ASN A 237 -4.46 3.15 15.25
C ASN A 237 -3.73 3.41 13.93
N GLY A 238 -2.84 4.41 13.89
CA GLY A 238 -1.93 4.65 12.78
C GLY A 238 -0.69 3.74 12.86
N MET A 239 0.42 4.22 12.31
CA MET A 239 1.72 3.54 12.36
C MET A 239 2.63 4.14 13.44
N VAL A 240 3.65 3.37 13.82
CA VAL A 240 4.78 3.87 14.61
C VAL A 240 6.06 3.63 13.81
N MET A 241 6.79 4.70 13.53
CA MET A 241 8.12 4.62 12.94
C MET A 241 9.17 4.44 14.04
N LEU A 242 10.05 3.47 13.83
CA LEU A 242 11.13 3.09 14.73
C LEU A 242 12.43 3.75 14.29
N GLY A 243 13.02 4.58 15.16
CA GLY A 243 14.28 5.26 14.87
C GLY A 243 15.50 4.33 14.98
N HIS A 244 16.59 4.72 14.32
CA HIS A 244 17.90 4.07 14.48
C HIS A 244 18.65 4.62 15.71
N LEU A 245 18.01 4.46 16.87
CA LEU A 245 18.44 5.02 18.15
C LEU A 245 19.05 3.93 19.03
N PHE A 246 20.31 4.08 19.43
CA PHE A 246 20.94 3.14 20.36
C PHE A 246 20.78 3.63 21.80
N ASN A 247 20.40 2.72 22.68
CA ASN A 247 20.35 2.96 24.11
C ASN A 247 20.67 1.66 24.83
N LYS A 248 21.86 1.57 25.43
CA LYS A 248 22.33 0.32 26.05
C LYS A 248 21.45 -0.17 27.20
N ASN A 249 20.66 0.72 27.80
CA ASN A 249 19.75 0.41 28.90
C ASN A 249 18.43 -0.19 28.40
N LEU A 250 18.09 0.03 27.11
CA LEU A 250 16.94 -0.61 26.46
C LEU A 250 17.35 -1.90 25.72
N ASP A 251 18.48 -1.84 25.01
CA ASP A 251 19.11 -2.98 24.36
C ASP A 251 20.62 -2.73 24.22
N PRO A 252 21.48 -3.59 24.79
CA PRO A 252 22.92 -3.38 24.78
C PRO A 252 23.59 -3.64 23.43
N VAL A 253 22.88 -4.21 22.45
CA VAL A 253 23.46 -4.65 21.17
C VAL A 253 22.86 -3.91 19.97
N TYR A 254 21.56 -3.66 19.99
CA TYR A 254 20.84 -3.21 18.80
C TYR A 254 20.21 -1.83 18.99
N PRO A 255 20.20 -0.98 17.94
CA PRO A 255 19.35 0.20 17.94
C PRO A 255 17.88 -0.20 17.95
N ALA A 256 17.01 0.71 18.37
CA ALA A 256 15.58 0.49 18.55
C ALA A 256 14.89 -0.22 17.38
N SER A 257 15.17 0.17 16.14
CA SER A 257 14.60 -0.45 14.93
C SER A 257 14.97 -1.92 14.71
N LEU A 258 16.06 -2.40 15.31
CA LEU A 258 16.56 -3.78 15.21
C LEU A 258 16.39 -4.56 16.52
N SER A 259 15.86 -3.93 17.57
CA SER A 259 15.80 -4.50 18.91
C SER A 259 14.44 -5.14 19.19
N LYS A 260 14.43 -6.45 19.48
CA LYS A 260 13.24 -7.14 19.99
C LYS A 260 12.79 -6.57 21.35
N SER A 261 13.75 -6.17 22.19
CA SER A 261 13.47 -5.53 23.48
C SER A 261 12.70 -4.23 23.32
N VAL A 262 13.02 -3.43 22.32
CA VAL A 262 12.33 -2.16 22.06
C VAL A 262 11.03 -2.36 21.27
N VAL A 263 11.07 -3.06 20.15
CA VAL A 263 9.90 -3.18 19.25
C VAL A 263 8.85 -4.13 19.82
N THR A 264 9.23 -5.32 20.26
CA THR A 264 8.26 -6.28 20.78
C THR A 264 7.97 -6.04 22.25
N ASN A 265 9.00 -6.02 23.11
CA ASN A 265 8.75 -6.00 24.55
C ASN A 265 8.25 -4.64 25.03
N LEU A 266 8.91 -3.54 24.67
CA LEU A 266 8.48 -2.20 25.09
C LEU A 266 7.25 -1.72 24.31
N LEU A 267 7.32 -1.62 22.98
CA LEU A 267 6.22 -1.02 22.20
C LEU A 267 4.95 -1.90 22.14
N ARG A 268 5.08 -3.18 21.77
CA ARG A 268 3.89 -4.04 21.58
C ARG A 268 3.34 -4.64 22.87
N ASN A 269 4.21 -5.11 23.77
CA ASN A 269 3.79 -5.80 24.98
C ASN A 269 3.51 -4.82 26.11
N GLN A 270 4.46 -3.96 26.48
CA GLN A 270 4.32 -3.02 27.60
C GLN A 270 3.40 -1.84 27.28
N LEU A 271 3.59 -1.17 26.13
CA LEU A 271 2.70 -0.06 25.72
C LEU A 271 1.42 -0.53 25.03
N GLY A 272 1.33 -1.80 24.63
CA GLY A 272 0.12 -2.38 24.07
C GLY A 272 -0.14 -2.03 22.59
N PHE A 273 0.84 -1.52 21.84
CA PHE A 273 0.64 -1.14 20.45
C PHE A 273 0.37 -2.36 19.55
N LYS A 274 -0.79 -2.36 18.86
CA LYS A 274 -1.24 -3.49 18.04
C LYS A 274 -1.16 -3.26 16.52
N SER A 275 -1.02 -2.02 16.08
CA SER A 275 -0.98 -1.67 14.66
C SER A 275 0.42 -1.91 14.05
N VAL A 276 0.61 -1.33 12.87
CA VAL A 276 1.79 -1.52 12.02
C VAL A 276 2.98 -0.69 12.49
N THR A 277 4.14 -1.34 12.53
CA THR A 277 5.45 -0.71 12.74
C THR A 277 6.20 -0.59 11.43
N VAL A 278 6.93 0.52 11.27
CA VAL A 278 7.77 0.79 10.10
C VAL A 278 9.16 1.24 10.58
N THR A 279 10.22 0.83 9.91
CA THR A 279 11.55 1.38 10.21
C THR A 279 11.66 2.83 9.73
N ASP A 280 12.57 3.59 10.34
CA ASP A 280 13.22 4.69 9.62
C ASP A 280 14.03 4.12 8.42
N GLY A 281 14.66 5.00 7.63
CA GLY A 281 15.40 4.62 6.43
C GLY A 281 16.49 3.57 6.64
N MET A 282 16.25 2.33 6.19
CA MET A 282 17.19 1.21 6.36
C MET A 282 18.51 1.38 5.57
N SER A 283 18.61 2.40 4.71
CA SER A 283 19.84 2.75 4.01
C SER A 283 20.68 3.80 4.73
N MET A 284 20.23 4.30 5.87
CA MET A 284 20.97 5.28 6.66
C MET A 284 22.31 4.68 7.12
N GLN A 285 23.34 5.53 7.18
CA GLN A 285 24.70 5.14 7.59
C GLN A 285 24.72 4.49 8.98
N ALA A 286 23.81 4.89 9.86
CA ALA A 286 23.56 4.27 11.16
C ALA A 286 23.43 2.74 11.08
N ILE A 287 22.77 2.21 10.06
CA ILE A 287 22.59 0.79 9.84
C ILE A 287 23.71 0.23 8.97
N THR A 288 23.97 0.83 7.81
CA THR A 288 24.86 0.23 6.80
C THR A 288 26.33 0.15 7.21
N ASN A 289 26.78 0.98 8.15
CA ASN A 289 28.16 0.95 8.64
C ASN A 289 28.38 -0.04 9.80
N ASN A 290 27.31 -0.44 10.49
CA ASN A 290 27.39 -1.24 11.72
C ASN A 290 26.84 -2.67 11.54
N TYR A 291 25.93 -2.86 10.59
CA TYR A 291 25.28 -4.15 10.34
C TYR A 291 25.31 -4.46 8.85
N GLY A 292 25.49 -5.76 8.54
CA GLY A 292 25.37 -6.23 7.17
C GLY A 292 23.93 -6.09 6.65
N PHE A 293 23.81 -5.97 5.32
CA PHE A 293 22.53 -5.74 4.67
C PHE A 293 21.53 -6.87 4.96
N GLU A 294 21.96 -8.13 4.90
CA GLU A 294 21.09 -9.28 5.16
C GLU A 294 20.76 -9.42 6.65
N GLU A 295 21.73 -9.17 7.53
CA GLU A 295 21.59 -9.23 8.98
C GLU A 295 20.61 -8.16 9.48
N SER A 296 20.69 -6.93 8.97
CA SER A 296 19.78 -5.85 9.36
C SER A 296 18.32 -6.17 9.01
N ILE A 297 18.06 -6.82 7.86
CA ILE A 297 16.73 -7.30 7.47
C ILE A 297 16.24 -8.38 8.45
N GLU A 298 17.09 -9.37 8.74
CA GLU A 298 16.79 -10.45 9.68
C GLU A 298 16.45 -9.91 11.07
N PHE A 299 17.29 -9.01 11.61
CA PHE A 299 17.11 -8.43 12.93
C PHE A 299 15.85 -7.58 13.02
N ALA A 300 15.57 -6.72 12.03
CA ALA A 300 14.35 -5.93 12.00
C ALA A 300 13.10 -6.82 11.99
N VAL A 301 13.04 -7.82 11.10
CA VAL A 301 11.89 -8.72 11.02
C VAL A 301 11.68 -9.48 12.34
N ASN A 302 12.75 -10.03 12.91
CA ASN A 302 12.71 -10.76 14.18
C ASN A 302 12.45 -9.87 15.41
N ALA A 303 12.79 -8.57 15.33
CA ALA A 303 12.46 -7.60 16.37
C ALA A 303 10.96 -7.35 16.49
N GLY A 304 10.18 -7.62 15.42
CA GLY A 304 8.75 -7.37 15.37
C GLY A 304 8.35 -6.23 14.44
N VAL A 305 9.25 -5.79 13.55
CA VAL A 305 8.99 -4.77 12.52
C VAL A 305 8.11 -5.34 11.42
N ASP A 306 7.07 -4.61 11.01
CA ASP A 306 6.17 -5.05 9.93
C ASP A 306 6.59 -4.52 8.56
N ILE A 307 7.13 -3.30 8.48
CA ILE A 307 7.54 -2.65 7.24
C ILE A 307 9.01 -2.23 7.28
N LEU A 308 9.79 -2.65 6.28
CA LEU A 308 11.16 -2.21 6.01
C LEU A 308 11.13 -1.09 4.98
N LEU A 309 11.58 0.11 5.37
CA LEU A 309 11.57 1.29 4.52
C LEU A 309 12.95 1.55 3.91
N TYR A 310 12.99 1.70 2.58
CA TYR A 310 14.19 2.06 1.82
C TYR A 310 13.98 3.28 0.93
N GLU A 311 14.99 4.13 0.86
CA GLU A 311 14.98 5.44 0.19
C GLU A 311 15.32 5.34 -1.31
N TYR A 312 15.53 4.11 -1.80
CA TYR A 312 15.75 3.78 -3.21
C TYR A 312 15.22 2.37 -3.51
N ASN A 313 15.10 2.04 -4.80
CA ASN A 313 14.66 0.73 -5.27
C ASN A 313 15.72 -0.01 -6.13
N LEU A 314 16.92 0.56 -6.26
CA LEU A 314 18.01 -0.06 -7.00
C LEU A 314 19.22 -0.26 -6.10
N LYS A 315 19.70 -1.50 -6.01
CA LYS A 315 20.98 -1.86 -5.40
C LYS A 315 21.77 -2.68 -6.41
N ASN A 316 22.99 -2.22 -6.74
CA ASN A 316 23.84 -2.83 -7.78
C ASN A 316 23.10 -2.99 -9.12
N ASN A 317 22.38 -1.94 -9.55
CA ASN A 317 21.55 -1.91 -10.76
C ASN A 317 20.44 -2.98 -10.85
N LYS A 318 20.10 -3.63 -9.73
CA LYS A 318 19.02 -4.62 -9.64
C LYS A 318 17.93 -4.12 -8.68
N SER A 319 16.71 -4.63 -8.86
CA SER A 319 15.60 -4.38 -7.93
C SER A 319 16.02 -4.71 -6.50
N LEU A 320 15.95 -3.72 -5.63
CA LEU A 320 16.19 -3.90 -4.19
C LEU A 320 15.08 -4.76 -3.58
N VAL A 321 13.83 -4.50 -3.96
CA VAL A 321 12.66 -5.24 -3.49
C VAL A 321 12.80 -6.74 -3.77
N ARG A 322 13.25 -7.12 -4.98
CA ARG A 322 13.54 -8.52 -5.30
C ARG A 322 14.59 -9.11 -4.35
N GLN A 323 15.70 -8.39 -4.14
CA GLN A 323 16.79 -8.86 -3.26
C GLN A 323 16.30 -9.08 -1.83
N ILE A 324 15.50 -8.16 -1.28
CA ILE A 324 14.95 -8.29 0.07
C ILE A 324 14.01 -9.51 0.16
N ILE A 325 13.15 -9.73 -0.84
CA ILE A 325 12.28 -10.91 -0.87
C ILE A 325 13.11 -12.20 -0.88
N ASP A 326 14.14 -12.26 -1.73
CA ASP A 326 15.03 -13.41 -1.85
C ASP A 326 15.78 -13.68 -0.53
N ILE A 327 16.25 -12.63 0.14
CA ILE A 327 16.92 -12.73 1.45
C ILE A 327 15.96 -13.26 2.51
N ILE A 328 14.75 -12.69 2.65
CA ILE A 328 13.79 -13.12 3.67
C ILE A 328 13.40 -14.59 3.45
N GLU A 329 13.14 -14.98 2.20
CA GLU A 329 12.84 -16.38 1.85
C GLU A 329 14.02 -17.31 2.20
N GLN A 330 15.26 -16.91 1.91
CA GLN A 330 16.45 -17.65 2.31
C GLN A 330 16.57 -17.79 3.84
N LYS A 331 16.35 -16.71 4.60
CA LYS A 331 16.40 -16.73 6.08
C LYS A 331 15.29 -17.60 6.68
N ILE A 332 14.13 -17.68 6.04
CA ILE A 332 13.06 -18.62 6.39
C ILE A 332 13.51 -20.06 6.16
N ASN A 333 14.08 -20.37 4.99
CA ASN A 333 14.59 -21.70 4.67
C ASN A 333 15.73 -22.14 5.61
N GLN A 334 16.49 -21.20 6.16
CA GLN A 334 17.51 -21.43 7.18
C GLN A 334 16.96 -21.55 8.61
N GLY A 335 15.65 -21.37 8.82
CA GLY A 335 15.02 -21.38 10.14
C GLY A 335 15.30 -20.13 10.99
N LYS A 336 15.88 -19.07 10.41
CA LYS A 336 16.23 -17.82 11.12
C LYS A 336 15.07 -16.85 11.25
N ILE A 337 14.10 -16.92 10.34
CA ILE A 337 12.84 -16.17 10.41
C ILE A 337 11.70 -17.19 10.34
N PRO A 338 10.79 -17.24 11.33
CA PRO A 338 9.64 -18.14 11.24
C PRO A 338 8.59 -17.58 10.26
N VAL A 339 7.95 -18.45 9.47
CA VAL A 339 6.88 -18.04 8.53
C VAL A 339 5.74 -17.30 9.24
N SER A 340 5.41 -17.70 10.46
CA SER A 340 4.38 -17.05 11.28
C SER A 340 4.67 -15.56 11.50
N ARG A 341 5.95 -15.16 11.58
CA ARG A 341 6.33 -13.75 11.72
C ARG A 341 5.93 -12.95 10.49
N ILE A 342 6.05 -13.52 9.29
CA ILE A 342 5.61 -12.88 8.03
C ILE A 342 4.09 -12.76 8.00
N ASP A 343 3.38 -13.82 8.40
CA ASP A 343 1.92 -13.84 8.45
C ASP A 343 1.36 -12.78 9.41
N GLU A 344 1.95 -12.64 10.60
CA GLU A 344 1.59 -11.61 11.56
C GLU A 344 1.74 -10.19 10.99
N SER A 345 2.89 -9.89 10.36
CA SER A 345 3.11 -8.58 9.73
C SER A 345 2.12 -8.32 8.62
N TYR A 346 1.96 -9.29 7.73
CA TYR A 346 1.06 -9.21 6.60
C TYR A 346 -0.39 -8.94 7.04
N ASN A 347 -0.86 -9.66 8.06
CA ASN A 347 -2.21 -9.48 8.57
C ASN A 347 -2.41 -8.06 9.12
N ARG A 348 -1.50 -7.53 9.94
CA ARG A 348 -1.56 -6.14 10.43
C ARG A 348 -1.59 -5.13 9.29
N ILE A 349 -0.74 -5.34 8.27
CA ILE A 349 -0.65 -4.46 7.09
C ILE A 349 -1.97 -4.45 6.32
N ILE A 350 -2.53 -5.62 6.02
CA ILE A 350 -3.78 -5.75 5.26
C ILE A 350 -4.97 -5.21 6.08
N GLU A 351 -5.05 -5.51 7.38
CA GLU A 351 -6.06 -4.96 8.27
C GLU A 351 -6.01 -3.42 8.32
N LEU A 352 -4.81 -2.84 8.39
CA LEU A 352 -4.65 -1.38 8.38
C LEU A 352 -5.07 -0.78 7.04
N LYS A 353 -4.67 -1.39 5.92
CA LYS A 353 -5.11 -0.95 4.58
C LYS A 353 -6.62 -1.02 4.43
N LYS A 354 -7.26 -2.08 4.91
CA LYS A 354 -8.72 -2.25 4.92
C LYS A 354 -9.41 -1.19 5.76
N LYS A 355 -8.94 -0.98 7.00
CA LYS A 355 -9.48 0.01 7.94
C LYS A 355 -9.50 1.43 7.37
N TYR A 356 -8.49 1.80 6.60
CA TYR A 356 -8.40 3.12 5.96
C TYR A 356 -8.96 3.17 4.53
N GLY A 357 -9.56 2.08 4.04
CA GLY A 357 -10.15 2.01 2.70
C GLY A 357 -9.12 2.12 1.57
N ILE A 358 -7.86 1.77 1.84
CA ILE A 358 -6.80 1.67 0.82
C ILE A 358 -7.05 0.46 -0.07
N ILE A 359 -7.51 -0.64 0.54
CA ILE A 359 -8.05 -1.81 -0.14
C ILE A 359 -9.46 -2.07 0.38
N ASN A 360 -10.33 -2.62 -0.47
CA ASN A 360 -11.70 -2.92 -0.09
C ASN A 360 -11.74 -4.13 0.88
N ASN A 361 -12.74 -4.14 1.78
CA ASN A 361 -13.03 -5.30 2.61
C ASN A 361 -13.54 -6.43 1.72
N THR A 362 -12.63 -7.34 1.34
CA THR A 362 -12.98 -8.60 0.67
C THR A 362 -13.62 -9.61 1.64
N SER A 363 -14.60 -9.17 2.42
CA SER A 363 -15.54 -10.03 3.15
C SER A 363 -17.01 -9.62 2.99
N ASP A 364 -17.31 -8.49 2.34
CA ASP A 364 -18.68 -8.08 1.98
C ASP A 364 -18.72 -7.50 0.56
N LEU A 365 -18.36 -8.33 -0.42
CA LEU A 365 -18.79 -8.15 -1.81
C LEU A 365 -19.32 -9.49 -2.31
N ALA A 366 -20.53 -9.82 -1.85
CA ALA A 366 -21.50 -10.32 -2.80
C ALA A 366 -21.56 -9.29 -3.93
N GLU A 367 -21.36 -9.79 -5.15
CA GLU A 367 -21.53 -9.12 -6.44
C GLU A 367 -22.27 -7.78 -6.40
N GLU A 368 -21.54 -6.68 -6.22
CA GLU A 368 -21.96 -5.39 -6.75
C GLU A 368 -20.99 -4.97 -7.85
N ASN A 369 -21.55 -4.95 -9.06
CA ASN A 369 -20.95 -4.59 -10.32
C ASN A 369 -20.06 -3.34 -10.26
N ILE A 370 -18.74 -3.53 -10.14
CA ILE A 370 -17.76 -2.56 -10.63
C ILE A 370 -17.44 -2.98 -12.07
N PRO A 371 -17.76 -2.17 -13.10
CA PRO A 371 -17.40 -2.51 -14.48
C PRO A 371 -15.89 -2.70 -14.59
N GLY A 372 -15.49 -3.91 -15.02
CA GLY A 372 -14.09 -4.28 -15.18
C GLY A 372 -13.38 -3.46 -16.25
N GLU A 373 -12.06 -3.60 -16.33
CA GLU A 373 -11.24 -3.03 -17.40
C GLU A 373 -11.87 -3.24 -18.78
N PHE A 374 -11.71 -2.27 -19.69
CA PHE A 374 -12.10 -2.41 -21.09
C PHE A 374 -11.46 -3.68 -21.66
N SER A 375 -12.29 -4.68 -21.97
CA SER A 375 -11.80 -6.01 -22.32
C SER A 375 -12.70 -6.68 -23.35
N LEU A 376 -12.09 -7.53 -24.16
CA LEU A 376 -12.76 -8.39 -25.13
C LEU A 376 -12.31 -9.82 -24.87
N SER A 377 -13.23 -10.67 -24.44
CA SER A 377 -12.98 -12.06 -24.10
C SER A 377 -12.85 -12.92 -25.35
N GLN A 378 -12.20 -14.08 -25.20
CA GLN A 378 -12.23 -15.09 -26.24
C GLN A 378 -13.66 -15.63 -26.37
N ASN A 379 -14.21 -15.63 -27.59
CA ASN A 379 -15.53 -16.18 -27.88
C ASN A 379 -15.62 -17.66 -27.47
N TYR A 380 -16.79 -18.09 -27.02
CA TYR A 380 -17.06 -19.47 -26.62
C TYR A 380 -18.43 -19.94 -27.14
N PRO A 381 -18.52 -21.14 -27.73
CA PRO A 381 -17.42 -22.06 -28.06
C PRO A 381 -16.46 -21.47 -29.12
N ASN A 382 -15.21 -21.97 -29.17
CA ASN A 382 -14.24 -21.69 -30.23
C ASN A 382 -13.28 -22.90 -30.41
N PRO A 383 -13.29 -23.62 -31.53
CA PRO A 383 -14.10 -23.39 -32.73
C PRO A 383 -15.61 -23.49 -32.46
N PHE A 384 -16.43 -22.87 -33.31
CA PHE A 384 -17.89 -22.81 -33.14
C PHE A 384 -18.66 -23.29 -34.36
N ASN A 385 -19.91 -23.73 -34.14
CA ASN A 385 -20.85 -24.14 -35.20
C ASN A 385 -22.31 -24.12 -34.69
N PRO A 386 -23.25 -23.38 -35.30
CA PRO A 386 -23.03 -22.17 -36.07
C PRO A 386 -22.91 -20.92 -35.19
N GLU A 387 -23.07 -21.07 -33.86
CA GLU A 387 -23.18 -19.96 -32.91
C GLU A 387 -22.01 -19.89 -31.93
N THR A 388 -21.63 -18.68 -31.54
CA THR A 388 -20.67 -18.39 -30.48
C THR A 388 -21.07 -17.15 -29.72
N THR A 389 -20.72 -17.09 -28.43
CA THR A 389 -20.93 -15.90 -27.60
C THR A 389 -19.63 -15.11 -27.48
N ILE A 390 -19.71 -13.80 -27.72
CA ILE A 390 -18.63 -12.83 -27.54
C ILE A 390 -18.96 -11.97 -26.32
N SER A 391 -18.09 -12.03 -25.32
CA SER A 391 -18.22 -11.25 -24.09
C SER A 391 -17.23 -10.08 -24.07
N TYR A 392 -17.69 -8.89 -23.71
CA TYR A 392 -16.84 -7.70 -23.59
C TYR A 392 -17.26 -6.82 -22.41
N LYS A 393 -16.33 -6.00 -21.93
CA LYS A 393 -16.56 -5.06 -20.82
C LYS A 393 -16.21 -3.65 -21.23
N LEU A 394 -17.02 -2.69 -20.81
CA LEU A 394 -16.81 -1.26 -21.03
C LEU A 394 -16.54 -0.56 -19.70
N GLN A 395 -15.45 0.18 -19.65
CA GLN A 395 -15.04 0.93 -18.45
C GLN A 395 -15.82 2.24 -18.28
N ALA A 396 -16.29 2.84 -19.38
CA ALA A 396 -17.01 4.10 -19.39
C ALA A 396 -18.03 4.09 -20.54
N ALA A 397 -19.09 4.88 -20.37
CA ALA A 397 -20.10 5.03 -21.39
C ALA A 397 -19.52 5.68 -22.65
N SER A 398 -19.65 5.03 -23.80
CA SER A 398 -19.05 5.49 -25.07
C SER A 398 -19.77 4.90 -26.28
N ASN A 399 -19.59 5.52 -27.45
CA ASN A 399 -19.94 4.90 -28.72
C ASN A 399 -18.97 3.75 -29.00
N ILE A 400 -19.50 2.56 -29.22
CA ILE A 400 -18.70 1.37 -29.48
C ILE A 400 -19.09 0.73 -30.80
N SER A 401 -18.13 0.05 -31.44
CA SER A 401 -18.44 -0.89 -32.53
C SER A 401 -17.79 -2.24 -32.27
N LEU A 402 -18.57 -3.31 -32.44
CA LEU A 402 -18.10 -4.70 -32.44
C LEU A 402 -18.45 -5.33 -33.78
N LYS A 403 -17.42 -5.62 -34.57
CA LYS A 403 -17.57 -6.09 -35.95
C LYS A 403 -16.76 -7.36 -36.20
N VAL A 404 -17.23 -8.19 -37.11
CA VAL A 404 -16.59 -9.44 -37.57
C VAL A 404 -15.99 -9.21 -38.95
N TYR A 405 -14.78 -9.72 -39.16
CA TYR A 405 -13.99 -9.59 -40.39
C TYR A 405 -13.46 -10.95 -40.85
N ASP A 406 -13.28 -11.11 -42.16
CA ASP A 406 -12.53 -12.24 -42.72
C ASP A 406 -11.01 -12.01 -42.68
N VAL A 407 -10.24 -13.00 -43.14
CA VAL A 407 -8.77 -12.94 -43.18
C VAL A 407 -8.21 -11.85 -44.11
N LEU A 408 -9.02 -11.32 -45.02
CA LEU A 408 -8.66 -10.20 -45.91
C LEU A 408 -9.06 -8.84 -45.30
N GLY A 409 -9.62 -8.83 -44.09
CA GLY A 409 -10.06 -7.62 -43.40
C GLY A 409 -11.40 -7.08 -43.91
N ARG A 410 -12.16 -7.84 -44.72
CA ARG A 410 -13.49 -7.43 -45.17
C ARG A 410 -14.49 -7.63 -44.06
N GLU A 411 -15.32 -6.63 -43.80
CA GLU A 411 -16.40 -6.72 -42.80
C GLU A 411 -17.44 -7.75 -43.24
N ILE A 412 -17.71 -8.71 -42.37
CA ILE A 412 -18.68 -9.80 -42.56
C ILE A 412 -19.97 -9.53 -41.80
N ALA A 413 -19.89 -8.94 -40.61
CA ALA A 413 -21.04 -8.59 -39.80
C ALA A 413 -20.71 -7.43 -38.85
N THR A 414 -21.69 -6.56 -38.61
CA THR A 414 -21.68 -5.62 -37.48
C THR A 414 -22.59 -6.19 -36.40
N LEU A 415 -22.03 -6.46 -35.21
CA LEU A 415 -22.76 -7.02 -34.07
C LEU A 415 -23.26 -5.92 -33.14
N VAL A 416 -22.47 -4.85 -32.98
CA VAL A 416 -22.81 -3.67 -32.19
C VAL A 416 -22.25 -2.44 -32.89
N ASP A 417 -23.02 -1.37 -32.98
CA ASP A 417 -22.58 -0.05 -33.45
C ASP A 417 -23.48 1.03 -32.84
N GLU A 418 -23.32 1.26 -31.54
CA GLU A 418 -24.20 2.14 -30.76
C GLU A 418 -23.51 2.67 -29.49
N TYR A 419 -24.17 3.62 -28.82
CA TYR A 419 -23.76 4.09 -27.51
C TYR A 419 -24.13 3.07 -26.42
N LYS A 420 -23.13 2.66 -25.62
CA LYS A 420 -23.32 1.76 -24.48
C LYS A 420 -22.85 2.41 -23.20
N GLN A 421 -23.49 2.05 -22.08
CA GLN A 421 -23.05 2.44 -20.73
C GLN A 421 -21.81 1.62 -20.32
N ALA A 422 -21.19 1.99 -19.19
CA ALA A 422 -20.18 1.12 -18.58
C ALA A 422 -20.84 -0.18 -18.08
N GLY A 423 -20.20 -1.33 -18.30
CA GLY A 423 -20.75 -2.61 -17.90
C GLY A 423 -20.21 -3.80 -18.67
N ASP A 424 -20.71 -4.98 -18.31
CA ASP A 424 -20.39 -6.25 -18.95
C ASP A 424 -21.48 -6.62 -19.96
N TYR A 425 -21.08 -7.05 -21.14
CA TYR A 425 -21.98 -7.34 -22.26
C TYR A 425 -21.65 -8.69 -22.89
N ASN A 426 -22.69 -9.40 -23.30
CA ASN A 426 -22.61 -10.62 -24.09
C ASN A 426 -23.41 -10.43 -25.38
N ILE A 427 -22.85 -10.87 -26.50
CA ILE A 427 -23.58 -10.93 -27.77
C ILE A 427 -23.35 -12.27 -28.45
N THR A 428 -24.42 -12.85 -28.98
CA THR A 428 -24.35 -14.09 -29.76
C THR A 428 -24.14 -13.76 -31.23
N PHE A 429 -23.14 -14.38 -31.83
CA PHE A 429 -22.91 -14.36 -33.27
C PHE A 429 -23.34 -15.70 -33.87
N ASN A 430 -24.31 -15.67 -34.80
CA ASN A 430 -24.80 -16.83 -35.53
C ASN A 430 -24.40 -16.73 -37.01
N ALA A 431 -23.57 -17.67 -37.47
CA ALA A 431 -23.06 -17.71 -38.84
C ALA A 431 -24.09 -18.16 -39.92
N ARG A 432 -25.33 -18.52 -39.54
CA ARG A 432 -26.42 -18.92 -40.46
C ARG A 432 -27.38 -17.77 -40.83
N HIS A 433 -27.45 -16.71 -40.03
CA HIS A 433 -28.46 -15.65 -40.18
C HIS A 433 -27.82 -14.27 -40.33
N LEU A 434 -27.05 -14.08 -41.41
CA LEU A 434 -26.64 -12.75 -41.83
C LEU A 434 -27.65 -12.20 -42.85
N GLU A 435 -28.24 -11.05 -42.55
CA GLU A 435 -29.29 -10.38 -43.34
C GLU A 435 -28.86 -9.99 -44.78
N ARG A 436 -27.62 -10.28 -45.18
CA ARG A 436 -27.11 -10.10 -46.54
C ARG A 436 -26.42 -11.38 -47.03
N SER A 437 -27.22 -12.37 -47.40
CA SER A 437 -27.01 -13.30 -48.52
C SER A 437 -25.58 -13.79 -48.85
N ARG A 438 -24.76 -14.10 -47.85
CA ARG A 438 -23.58 -14.96 -47.99
C ARG A 438 -23.48 -15.88 -46.80
N GLU A 439 -23.70 -17.17 -47.03
CA GLU A 439 -23.27 -18.18 -46.07
C GLU A 439 -21.76 -18.02 -45.84
N ILE A 440 -21.36 -17.90 -44.57
CA ILE A 440 -19.96 -17.79 -44.17
C ILE A 440 -19.32 -19.19 -44.30
N SER A 441 -18.18 -19.32 -44.98
CA SER A 441 -17.47 -20.60 -45.10
C SER A 441 -16.77 -21.01 -43.80
N SER A 442 -16.49 -22.29 -43.59
CA SER A 442 -15.57 -22.72 -42.52
C SER A 442 -14.22 -22.00 -42.67
N GLY A 443 -13.66 -21.51 -41.57
CA GLY A 443 -12.43 -20.73 -41.63
C GLY A 443 -12.15 -19.87 -40.41
N VAL A 444 -11.08 -19.09 -40.50
CA VAL A 444 -10.65 -18.15 -39.46
C VAL A 444 -11.30 -16.79 -39.71
N TYR A 445 -11.86 -16.22 -38.64
CA TYR A 445 -12.45 -14.88 -38.63
C TYR A 445 -11.87 -14.08 -37.47
N PHE A 446 -11.98 -12.76 -37.57
CA PHE A 446 -11.58 -11.84 -36.51
C PHE A 446 -12.78 -11.03 -36.05
N TYR A 447 -12.90 -10.80 -34.75
CA TYR A 447 -13.86 -9.84 -34.20
C TYR A 447 -13.11 -8.76 -33.45
N ARG A 448 -13.52 -7.51 -33.66
CA ARG A 448 -12.86 -6.33 -33.13
C ARG A 448 -13.85 -5.44 -32.42
N LEU A 449 -13.52 -5.09 -31.19
CA LEU A 449 -14.21 -4.09 -30.39
C LEU A 449 -13.44 -2.78 -30.44
N VAL A 450 -14.10 -1.68 -30.82
CA VAL A 450 -13.53 -0.34 -30.95
C VAL A 450 -14.34 0.65 -30.11
N THR A 451 -13.64 1.52 -29.40
CA THR A 451 -14.16 2.74 -28.76
C THR A 451 -13.39 3.96 -29.30
N PRO A 452 -13.73 5.21 -28.94
CA PRO A 452 -12.97 6.38 -29.39
C PRO A 452 -11.49 6.36 -28.97
N THR A 453 -11.14 5.60 -27.93
CA THR A 453 -9.80 5.59 -27.33
C THR A 453 -9.11 4.22 -27.37
N ASN A 454 -9.83 3.13 -27.63
CA ASN A 454 -9.27 1.77 -27.56
C ASN A 454 -9.75 0.88 -28.72
N SER A 455 -8.96 -0.14 -29.06
CA SER A 455 -9.32 -1.17 -30.04
C SER A 455 -8.69 -2.50 -29.65
N ILE A 456 -9.51 -3.56 -29.54
CA ILE A 456 -9.04 -4.93 -29.26
C ILE A 456 -9.59 -5.86 -30.34
N THR A 457 -8.73 -6.71 -30.91
CA THR A 457 -9.11 -7.74 -31.90
C THR A 457 -8.80 -9.13 -31.36
N LYS A 458 -9.69 -10.08 -31.61
CA LYS A 458 -9.53 -11.50 -31.28
C LYS A 458 -9.87 -12.38 -32.48
N LYS A 459 -9.34 -13.60 -32.48
CA LYS A 459 -9.52 -14.60 -33.54
C LYS A 459 -10.59 -15.61 -33.14
N MET A 460 -11.45 -16.02 -34.06
CA MET A 460 -12.38 -17.14 -33.91
C MET A 460 -12.31 -18.09 -35.12
N VAL A 461 -12.77 -19.32 -34.94
CA VAL A 461 -12.74 -20.36 -35.97
C VAL A 461 -14.15 -20.93 -36.14
N LEU A 462 -14.73 -20.79 -37.33
CA LEU A 462 -15.98 -21.43 -37.72
C LEU A 462 -15.67 -22.80 -38.32
N VAL A 463 -16.32 -23.85 -37.83
CA VAL A 463 -16.20 -25.23 -38.37
C VAL A 463 -17.60 -25.71 -38.71
N LYS A 464 -18.00 -25.60 -39.98
CA LYS A 464 -19.27 -26.15 -40.47
C LYS A 464 -19.23 -27.66 -40.61
#